data_AF-A0A3S0RHD7-F1
#
_entry.id   AF-A0A3S0RHD7-F1
#
_cell.length_a   1.000
_cell.length_b   1.000
_cell.length_c   1.000
_cell.angle_alpha   90.00
_cell.angle_beta   90.00
_cell.angle_gamma   90.00
#
_symmetry.space_group_name_H-M   'P 1'
#
loop_
_entity.id
_entity.type
_entity.pdbx_description
1 polymer ?
#
loop_
_entity_poly.entity_id
_entity_poly.type
_entity_poly.pdbx_seq_one_letter_code
_entity_poly.pdbx_strand_id
1 'polypeptide(L)' 'MFEDQQRDAVEALKQADAEFRRLYQRHTELNSKVDNAEIGVLPVDDMTLSSMKREKLHIKERLQRMWDDYHARQQIH' A
#
# COMPACT_ATOMS: atom_id res chain seq x y z
N MET A 1 -10.89 -12.75 16.24
CA MET A 1 -10.20 -13.86 15.54
C MET A 1 -9.88 -13.53 14.09
N PHE A 2 -10.78 -12.91 13.30
CA PHE A 2 -10.53 -12.63 11.88
C PHE A 2 -9.46 -11.56 11.61
N GLU A 3 -9.39 -10.51 12.43
CA GLU A 3 -8.37 -9.45 12.30
C GLU A 3 -6.95 -9.93 12.58
N ASP A 4 -6.79 -10.96 13.41
CA ASP A 4 -5.49 -11.50 13.81
C ASP A 4 -4.86 -12.31 12.68
N GLN A 5 -5.66 -13.17 12.01
CA GLN A 5 -5.23 -13.90 10.82
C GLN A 5 -4.86 -12.97 9.66
N GLN A 6 -5.57 -11.85 9.49
CA GLN A 6 -5.19 -10.87 8.47
C GLN A 6 -3.87 -10.17 8.80
N ARG A 7 -3.64 -9.83 10.08
CA ARG A 7 -2.36 -9.24 10.49
C ARG A 7 -1.21 -10.20 10.28
N ASP A 8 -1.36 -11.46 10.69
CA ASP A 8 -0.33 -12.48 10.56
C ASP A 8 -0.01 -12.77 9.08
N ALA A 9 -1.03 -12.88 8.23
CA ALA A 9 -0.84 -13.03 6.78
C ALA A 9 -0.17 -11.80 6.14
N VAL A 10 -0.51 -10.58 6.58
CA VAL A 10 0.16 -9.35 6.14
C VAL A 10 1.62 -9.30 6.61
N GLU A 11 1.90 -9.70 7.85
CA GLU A 11 3.26 -9.76 8.40
C GLU A 11 4.09 -10.81 7.65
N ALA A 12 3.55 -12.00 7.42
CA ALA A 12 4.17 -13.06 6.63
C ALA A 12 4.45 -12.59 5.20
N LEU A 13 3.51 -11.90 4.55
CA LEU A 13 3.70 -11.34 3.20
C LEU A 13 4.78 -10.25 3.18
N LYS A 14 4.83 -9.39 4.20
CA LYS A 14 5.88 -8.37 4.36
C LYS A 14 7.26 -8.98 4.60
N GLN A 15 7.33 -10.16 5.23
CA GLN A 15 8.58 -10.88 5.45
C GLN A 15 8.99 -11.69 4.21
N ALA A 16 8.04 -12.35 3.56
CA ALA A 16 8.26 -13.17 2.38
C ALA A 16 8.59 -12.33 1.14
N ASP A 17 7.98 -11.14 1.02
CA ASP A 17 8.12 -10.27 -0.14
C ASP A 17 8.62 -8.86 0.25
N ALA A 18 9.90 -8.63 -0.01
CA ALA A 18 10.54 -7.33 0.25
C ALA A 18 9.97 -6.20 -0.64
N GLU A 19 9.43 -6.52 -1.82
CA GLU A 19 8.75 -5.56 -2.68
C GLU A 19 7.42 -5.13 -2.06
N PHE A 20 6.61 -6.07 -1.54
CA PHE A 20 5.37 -5.77 -0.82
C PHE A 20 5.62 -4.83 0.37
N ARG A 21 6.65 -5.12 1.18
CA ARG A 21 7.03 -4.26 2.30
C ARG A 21 7.39 -2.85 1.86
N ARG A 22 8.19 -2.70 0.79
CA ARG A 22 8.58 -1.39 0.24
C ARG A 22 7.37 -0.62 -0.31
N LEU A 23 6.49 -1.30 -1.04
CA LEU A 23 5.26 -0.73 -1.58
C LEU A 23 4.33 -0.26 -0.45
N TYR A 24 4.18 -1.06 0.61
CA TYR A 24 3.36 -0.71 1.76
C TYR A 24 3.89 0.53 2.48
N GLN A 25 5.20 0.62 2.71
CA GLN A 25 5.84 1.81 3.28
C GLN A 25 5.61 3.03 2.38
N ARG A 26 5.85 2.89 1.07
CA ARG A 26 5.65 3.98 0.11
C ARG A 26 4.20 4.44 0.03
N HIS A 27 3.24 3.52 0.13
CA HIS A 27 1.82 3.87 0.21
C HIS A 27 1.51 4.73 1.44
N THR A 28 2.01 4.34 2.61
CA THR A 28 1.82 5.09 3.85
C THR A 28 2.47 6.47 3.78
N GLU A 29 3.72 6.55 3.33
CA GLU A 29 4.42 7.82 3.16
C GLU A 29 3.71 8.74 2.17
N LEU A 30 3.27 8.20 1.03
CA LEU A 30 2.54 8.96 0.03
C LEU A 30 1.18 9.41 0.55
N ASN A 31 0.48 8.56 1.30
CA ASN A 31 -0.78 8.92 1.94
C ASN A 31 -0.59 10.07 2.93
N SER A 32 0.44 10.01 3.77
CA SER A 32 0.78 11.12 4.67
C SER A 32 1.15 12.39 3.91
N LYS A 33 1.87 12.30 2.80
CA LYS A 33 2.20 13.47 1.97
C LYS A 33 0.94 14.09 1.34
N VAL A 34 0.04 13.27 0.82
CA VAL A 34 -1.26 13.72 0.28
C VAL A 34 -2.08 14.39 1.36
N ASP A 35 -2.18 13.78 2.54
CA ASP A 35 -2.92 14.36 3.68
C ASP A 35 -2.35 15.73 4.07
N ASN A 36 -1.02 15.83 4.25
CA ASN A 36 -0.33 17.09 4.53
C ASN A 36 -0.56 18.15 3.43
N ALA A 37 -0.61 17.73 2.17
CA ALA A 37 -0.93 18.62 1.05
C ALA A 37 -2.39 19.09 1.08
N GLU A 38 -3.34 18.21 1.40
CA GLU A 38 -4.77 18.54 1.46
C GLU A 38 -5.11 19.50 2.60
N ILE A 39 -4.41 19.41 3.74
CA ILE A 39 -4.55 20.34 4.87
C ILE A 39 -3.73 21.63 4.71
N GLY A 40 -3.02 21.80 3.59
CA GLY A 40 -2.19 22.97 3.30
C GLY A 40 -0.88 23.05 4.10
N VAL A 41 -0.46 21.96 4.75
CA VAL A 41 0.83 21.87 5.44
C VAL A 41 1.98 21.73 4.45
N LEU A 42 1.77 21.03 3.34
CA LEU A 42 2.75 20.89 2.27
C LEU A 42 2.32 21.75 1.06
N PRO A 43 3.10 22.78 0.67
CA PRO A 43 2.82 23.53 -0.54
C PRO A 43 3.16 22.67 -1.76
N VAL A 44 2.14 22.03 -2.34
CA VAL A 44 2.23 21.29 -3.59
C VAL A 44 1.19 21.81 -4.57
N ASP A 45 1.56 21.91 -5.84
CA ASP A 45 0.62 22.23 -6.91
C ASP A 45 -0.43 21.13 -7.08
N ASP A 46 -1.62 21.51 -7.56
CA ASP A 46 -2.72 20.60 -7.89
C ASP A 46 -2.31 19.44 -8.81
N MET A 47 -1.37 19.68 -9.73
CA MET A 47 -0.82 18.64 -10.62
C MET A 47 -0.03 17.59 -9.83
N THR A 48 0.74 18.02 -8.84
CA THR A 48 1.52 17.14 -7.94
C THR A 48 0.57 16.36 -7.05
N LEU A 49 -0.42 17.00 -6.44
CA LEU A 49 -1.44 16.33 -5.63
C LEU A 49 -2.21 15.28 -6.44
N SER A 50 -2.60 15.60 -7.67
CA SER A 50 -3.26 14.67 -8.59
C SER A 50 -2.38 13.48 -8.95
N SER A 51 -1.08 13.71 -9.16
CA SER A 51 -0.10 12.65 -9.44
C SER A 51 0.11 11.75 -8.22
N MET A 52 0.17 12.32 -7.02
CA MET A 52 0.26 11.56 -5.77
C MET A 52 -0.98 10.70 -5.53
N LYS A 53 -2.19 11.21 -5.80
CA LYS A 53 -3.43 10.43 -5.70
C LYS A 53 -3.43 9.25 -6.68
N ARG A 54 -2.94 9.45 -7.92
CA ARG A 54 -2.76 8.38 -8.90
C ARG A 54 -1.73 7.35 -8.46
N GLU A 55 -0.59 7.80 -7.94
CA GLU A 55 0.45 6.88 -7.47
C GLU A 55 -0.02 6.08 -6.24
N LYS A 56 -0.80 6.68 -5.33
CA LYS A 56 -1.44 5.99 -4.21
C LYS A 56 -2.38 4.90 -4.72
N LEU A 57 -3.20 5.20 -5.72
CA LEU A 57 -4.07 4.21 -6.37
C LEU A 57 -3.24 3.07 -6.98
N HIS A 58 -2.20 3.39 -7.74
CA HIS A 58 -1.37 2.39 -8.40
C HIS A 58 -0.66 1.46 -7.40
N ILE A 59 -0.13 2.02 -6.30
CA ILE A 59 0.49 1.22 -5.24
C ILE A 59 -0.56 0.31 -4.59
N LYS A 60 -1.77 0.81 -4.32
CA LYS A 60 -2.86 0.00 -3.78
C LYS A 60 -3.22 -1.16 -4.73
N GLU A 61 -3.34 -0.89 -6.03
CA GLU A 61 -3.60 -1.93 -7.04
C GLU A 61 -2.49 -2.99 -7.08
N ARG A 62 -1.23 -2.56 -6.95
CA ARG A 62 -0.09 -3.48 -6.93
C ARG A 62 -0.08 -4.34 -5.65
N LEU A 63 -0.31 -3.72 -4.48
CA LEU A 63 -0.47 -4.44 -3.22
C LEU A 63 -1.61 -5.46 -3.29
N GLN A 64 -2.75 -5.08 -3.89
CA GLN A 64 -3.89 -5.98 -4.07
C GLN A 64 -3.55 -7.18 -4.97
N ARG A 65 -2.84 -6.97 -6.09
CA ARG A 65 -2.40 -8.06 -6.97
C ARG A 65 -1.43 -9.01 -6.27
N MET A 66 -0.48 -8.48 -5.51
CA MET A 66 0.47 -9.31 -4.75
C MET A 66 -0.25 -10.13 -3.66
N TRP A 67 -1.25 -9.52 -3.01
CA TRP A 67 -2.08 -10.21 -2.04
C TRP A 67 -2.90 -11.35 -2.67
N ASP A 68 -3.52 -11.07 -3.81
CA ASP A 68 -4.32 -12.04 -4.56
C ASP A 68 -3.47 -13.22 -5.05
N ASP A 69 -2.29 -12.95 -5.61
CA ASP A 69 -1.32 -13.97 -6.02
C ASP A 69 -0.81 -14.80 -4.82
N TYR A 70 -0.51 -14.17 -3.69
CA TYR A 70 -0.13 -14.89 -2.47
C TYR A 70 -1.25 -15.80 -1.98
N HIS A 71 -2.48 -15.29 -1.92
CA HIS A 71 -3.64 -16.07 -1.48
C HIS A 71 -3.92 -17.23 -2.45
N ALA A 72 -3.82 -17.00 -3.76
CA ALA A 72 -3.96 -18.05 -4.77
C ALA A 72 -2.89 -19.14 -4.61
N ARG A 73 -1.64 -18.76 -4.30
CA ARG A 73 -0.55 -19.73 -4.04
C ARG A 73 -0.76 -20.54 -2.76
N GLN A 74 -1.31 -19.93 -1.72
CA GLN A 74 -1.62 -20.62 -0.46
C GLN A 74 -2.82 -21.58 -0.56
N GLN A 75 -3.71 -21.40 -1.54
CA GLN A 75 -4.89 -22.24 -1.74
C GLN A 75 -4.63 -23.50 -2.59
N ILE A 76 -3.46 -23.63 -3.23
CA ILE A 76 -3.08 -24.79 -4.08
C ILE A 76 -2.36 -25.89 -3.24
N HIS A 77 -2.43 -25.83 -1.92
CA HIS A 77 -1.94 -26.86 -1.00
C HIS A 77 -3.07 -27.34 -0.10
#